data_AF-A0A843TV39-F1
#
_entry.id   AF-A0A843TV39-F1
#
_cell.length_a   1.000
_cell.length_b   1.000
_cell.length_c   1.000
_cell.angle_alpha   90.00
_cell.angle_beta   90.00
_cell.angle_gamma   90.00
#
_symmetry.space_group_name_H-M   'P 1'
#
loop_
_entity.id
_entity.type
_entity.pdbx_description
1 polymer ?
#
loop_
_entity_poly.entity_id
_entity_poly.type
_entity_poly.pdbx_seq_one_letter_code
_entity_poly.pdbx_strand_id
1 'polypeptide(L)'
;MVTTPISRAEEVLESTQADPTREEHRQVHLTREVLEAHYTEINDANIPFGSTSRKTRGPTQQPAVMPPSGEKWRCLFIDGQAVGKAGSKLAIVLGLYVRMEGYFPPHKQWREQSPQSFKDVMNDIQKDYDFVDPEGMPANLMVVTHFCKESLQKKLRDWRCWLKNHYYIEGVPNDVLVKAPDKRITQGGWELLLKF
;
A
#
# COMPACT_ATOMS: atom_id res chain seq x y z
N MET A 1 -41.18 61.92 11.40
CA MET A 1 -40.31 61.51 12.52
C MET A 1 -40.61 60.03 12.76
N VAL A 2 -39.74 59.09 12.34
CA VAL A 2 -38.60 58.54 13.14
C VAL A 2 -39.21 57.74 14.31
N THR A 3 -39.11 56.40 14.47
CA THR A 3 -37.99 55.45 14.32
C THR A 3 -38.51 54.00 14.46
N THR A 4 -37.93 53.09 13.67
CA THR A 4 -37.42 51.73 13.93
C THR A 4 -38.13 50.74 14.90
N PRO A 5 -38.25 49.44 14.54
CA PRO A 5 -38.50 48.35 15.48
C PRO A 5 -37.18 47.89 16.13
N ILE A 6 -37.13 47.80 17.46
CA ILE A 6 -35.96 47.28 18.19
C ILE A 6 -36.41 46.21 19.21
N SER A 7 -35.91 44.99 18.95
CA SER A 7 -35.37 44.01 19.90
C SER A 7 -36.21 43.53 21.10
N ARG A 8 -36.43 42.21 21.18
CA ARG A 8 -35.62 41.36 22.09
C ARG A 8 -35.76 39.88 21.72
N ALA A 9 -34.93 39.46 20.77
CA ALA A 9 -34.56 38.07 20.60
C ALA A 9 -33.41 37.78 21.58
N GLU A 10 -33.75 37.46 22.82
CA GLU A 10 -32.83 36.90 23.81
C GLU A 10 -33.62 35.94 24.69
N GLU A 11 -33.41 34.64 24.45
CA GLU A 11 -33.38 33.53 25.40
C GLU A 11 -33.91 32.27 24.72
N VAL A 12 -33.04 31.59 23.98
CA VAL A 12 -32.71 30.17 24.21
C VAL A 12 -31.28 29.98 23.69
N LEU A 13 -30.30 30.39 24.50
CA LEU A 13 -28.93 29.90 24.42
C LEU A 13 -28.93 28.52 25.07
N GLU A 14 -29.39 27.50 24.34
CA GLU A 14 -29.17 26.12 24.75
C GLU A 14 -28.01 25.57 23.92
N SER A 15 -26.85 25.61 24.58
CA SER A 15 -25.59 25.05 24.12
C SER A 15 -25.75 23.56 23.86
N THR A 16 -26.06 23.18 22.62
CA THR A 16 -25.74 21.83 22.16
C THR A 16 -24.28 21.88 21.71
N GLN A 17 -23.35 21.63 22.65
CA GLN A 17 -21.99 21.28 22.28
C GLN A 17 -22.07 20.01 21.44
N ALA A 18 -22.00 20.16 20.12
CA ALA A 18 -21.79 19.05 19.22
C ALA A 18 -20.44 18.43 19.58
N ASP A 19 -20.49 17.18 20.03
CA ASP A 19 -19.31 16.38 20.36
C ASP A 19 -18.34 16.40 19.15
N PRO A 20 -17.14 17.01 19.28
CA PRO A 20 -16.21 17.22 18.15
C PRO A 20 -15.81 15.90 17.49
N THR A 21 -15.81 14.81 18.26
CA THR A 21 -15.53 13.44 17.79
C THR A 21 -16.56 12.95 16.77
N ARG A 22 -17.83 13.35 16.91
CA ARG A 22 -18.93 12.95 16.01
C ARG A 22 -18.88 13.71 14.69
N GLU A 23 -18.46 14.97 14.73
CA GLU A 23 -18.31 15.81 13.53
C GLU A 23 -17.04 15.43 12.76
N GLU A 24 -15.94 15.12 13.45
CA GLU A 24 -14.74 14.55 12.83
C GLU A 24 -15.03 13.21 12.15
N HIS A 25 -15.78 12.31 12.81
CA HIS A 25 -16.19 11.03 12.22
C HIS A 25 -17.07 11.22 10.97
N ARG A 26 -17.98 12.21 10.99
CA ARG A 26 -18.78 12.58 9.80
C ARG A 26 -17.92 13.13 8.68
N GLN A 27 -16.98 14.02 9.00
CA GLN A 27 -16.07 14.60 8.02
C GLN A 27 -15.20 13.52 7.35
N VAL A 28 -14.68 12.56 8.13
CA VAL A 28 -13.90 11.43 7.62
C VAL A 28 -14.76 10.52 6.73
N HIS A 29 -16.00 10.23 7.13
CA HIS A 29 -16.93 9.45 6.31
C HIS A 29 -17.25 10.14 4.99
N LEU A 30 -17.54 11.44 5.02
CA LEU A 30 -17.84 12.23 3.83
C LEU A 30 -16.63 12.32 2.89
N THR A 31 -15.43 12.51 3.45
CA THR A 31 -14.18 12.53 2.67
C THR A 31 -13.93 11.17 2.02
N ARG A 32 -14.23 10.08 2.73
CA ARG A 32 -14.10 8.72 2.20
C ARG A 32 -15.12 8.44 1.10
N GLU A 33 -16.37 8.88 1.24
CA GLU A 33 -17.40 8.73 0.20
C GLU A 33 -17.05 9.54 -1.05
N VAL A 34 -16.53 10.76 -0.89
CA VAL A 34 -16.06 11.60 -2.02
C VAL A 34 -14.87 10.94 -2.74
N LEU A 35 -13.94 10.37 -1.98
CA LEU A 35 -12.84 9.59 -2.54
C LEU A 35 -13.38 8.35 -3.27
N GLU A 36 -14.26 7.55 -2.66
CA GLU A 36 -14.90 6.36 -3.27
C GLU A 36 -15.68 6.70 -4.55
N ALA A 37 -16.36 7.85 -4.60
CA ALA A 37 -17.04 8.34 -5.80
C ALA A 37 -16.03 8.71 -6.91
N HIS A 38 -15.00 9.49 -6.59
CA HIS A 38 -13.92 9.85 -7.53
C HIS A 38 -13.16 8.61 -8.04
N TYR A 39 -13.03 7.57 -7.22
CA TYR A 39 -12.43 6.29 -7.62
C TYR A 39 -13.28 5.50 -8.62
N THR A 40 -14.60 5.61 -8.54
CA THR A 40 -15.50 4.95 -9.49
C THR A 40 -15.35 5.60 -10.88
N GLU A 41 -15.28 6.94 -10.92
CA GLU A 41 -15.11 7.70 -12.15
C GLU A 41 -13.75 7.50 -12.84
N ILE A 42 -12.64 7.43 -12.09
CA ILE A 42 -11.30 7.15 -12.68
C ILE A 42 -11.25 5.74 -13.30
N ASN A 43 -11.86 4.75 -12.65
CA ASN A 43 -11.82 3.37 -13.14
C ASN A 43 -12.65 3.21 -14.40
N ASP A 44 -13.80 3.88 -14.50
CA ASP A 44 -14.68 3.83 -15.67
C ASP A 44 -14.11 4.61 -16.87
N ALA A 45 -13.38 5.71 -16.63
CA ALA A 45 -12.75 6.51 -17.69
C ALA A 45 -11.61 5.78 -18.45
N ASN A 46 -11.10 4.66 -17.91
CA ASN A 46 -10.01 3.87 -18.51
C ASN A 46 -10.47 2.54 -19.13
N ILE A 47 -11.78 2.27 -19.22
CA ILE A 47 -12.30 1.06 -19.85
C ILE A 47 -12.61 1.36 -21.32
N PRO A 48 -11.85 0.81 -22.30
CA PRO A 48 -12.31 0.84 -23.68
C PRO A 48 -13.66 0.12 -23.76
N PHE A 49 -14.62 0.74 -24.44
CA PHE A 49 -15.93 0.16 -24.74
C PHE A 49 -15.76 -1.29 -25.22
N GLY A 50 -16.16 -2.23 -24.37
CA GLY A 50 -16.01 -3.67 -24.60
C GLY A 50 -14.84 -4.31 -23.87
N SER A 51 -14.92 -4.47 -22.55
CA SER A 51 -14.12 -5.50 -21.90
C SER A 51 -14.88 -6.17 -20.75
N THR A 52 -14.93 -7.50 -20.81
CA THR A 52 -15.39 -8.39 -19.75
C THR A 52 -14.83 -7.95 -18.41
N SER A 53 -15.66 -7.85 -17.38
CA SER A 53 -15.27 -7.50 -16.00
C SER A 53 -13.97 -8.20 -15.62
N ARG A 54 -12.84 -7.47 -15.59
CA ARG A 54 -11.61 -8.02 -15.01
C ARG A 54 -11.92 -8.29 -13.55
N LYS A 55 -11.92 -9.56 -13.16
CA LYS A 55 -11.95 -9.94 -11.74
C LYS A 55 -10.75 -9.28 -11.08
N THR A 56 -10.99 -8.21 -10.34
CA THR A 56 -10.00 -7.58 -9.49
C THR A 56 -9.57 -8.63 -8.47
N ARG A 57 -8.33 -9.11 -8.58
CA ARG A 57 -7.79 -10.05 -7.57
C ARG A 57 -7.78 -9.30 -6.24
N GLY A 58 -8.55 -9.81 -5.28
CA GLY A 58 -8.52 -9.33 -3.90
C GLY A 58 -7.10 -9.41 -3.30
N PRO A 59 -6.88 -8.77 -2.15
CA PRO A 59 -5.57 -8.76 -1.51
C PRO A 59 -5.08 -10.18 -1.26
N THR A 60 -3.86 -10.51 -1.73
CA THR A 60 -3.25 -11.81 -1.44
C THR A 60 -3.00 -11.91 0.06
N GLN A 61 -3.63 -12.88 0.71
CA GLN A 61 -3.40 -13.16 2.13
C GLN A 61 -2.07 -13.89 2.31
N GLN A 62 -1.28 -13.48 3.31
CA GLN A 62 0.03 -14.05 3.62
C GLN A 62 0.02 -15.59 3.77
N PRO A 63 -0.97 -16.23 4.43
CA PRO A 63 -1.02 -17.69 4.55
C PRO A 63 -1.07 -18.45 3.23
N ALA A 64 -1.52 -17.83 2.13
CA ALA A 64 -1.63 -18.48 0.83
C ALA A 64 -0.27 -18.65 0.11
N VAL A 65 0.77 -17.95 0.59
CA VAL A 65 2.09 -17.93 -0.06
C VAL A 65 3.22 -18.47 0.82
N MET A 66 2.99 -18.61 2.12
CA MET A 66 3.93 -19.27 3.03
C MET A 66 3.96 -20.80 2.78
N PRO A 67 5.08 -21.47 3.05
CA PRO A 67 5.12 -22.93 3.06
C PRO A 67 4.28 -23.48 4.21
N PRO A 68 3.90 -24.77 4.17
CA PRO A 68 3.34 -25.46 5.32
C PRO A 68 4.27 -25.36 6.54
N SER A 69 3.70 -25.40 7.74
CA SER A 69 4.49 -25.29 8.98
C SER A 69 5.55 -26.39 9.05
N GLY A 70 6.81 -26.00 9.19
CA GLY A 70 7.96 -26.92 9.23
C GLY A 70 8.50 -27.35 7.86
N GLU A 71 7.90 -26.87 6.76
CA GLU A 71 8.37 -27.10 5.40
C GLU A 71 8.97 -25.83 4.78
N LYS A 72 9.71 -26.01 3.68
CA LYS A 72 10.21 -24.93 2.85
C LYS A 72 9.78 -25.10 1.40
N TRP A 73 9.60 -23.99 0.70
CA TRP A 73 9.45 -24.00 -0.75
C TRP A 73 10.78 -24.29 -1.42
N ARG A 74 10.85 -25.41 -2.15
CA ARG A 74 11.96 -25.63 -3.08
C ARG A 74 11.77 -24.77 -4.32
N CYS A 75 12.57 -23.71 -4.45
CA CYS A 75 12.48 -22.73 -5.52
C CYS A 75 13.60 -22.93 -6.54
N LEU A 76 13.21 -23.39 -7.72
CA LEU A 76 14.12 -23.59 -8.84
C LEU A 76 14.53 -22.26 -9.47
N PHE A 77 15.82 -22.09 -9.71
CA PHE A 77 16.42 -20.97 -10.43
C PHE A 77 17.00 -21.44 -11.76
N ILE A 78 16.56 -20.82 -12.86
CA ILE A 78 17.07 -21.04 -14.21
C ILE A 78 17.45 -19.68 -14.79
N ASP A 79 18.65 -19.54 -15.34
CA ASP A 79 19.15 -18.29 -15.94
C ASP A 79 18.96 -17.05 -15.05
N GLY A 80 19.14 -17.22 -13.74
CA GLY A 80 18.97 -16.18 -12.74
C GLY A 80 17.55 -15.76 -12.42
N GLN A 81 16.55 -16.51 -12.87
CA GLN A 81 15.14 -16.28 -12.60
C GLN A 81 14.54 -17.40 -11.74
N ALA A 82 13.70 -17.02 -10.78
CA ALA A 82 12.91 -17.98 -10.02
C ALA A 82 11.73 -18.49 -10.88
N VAL A 83 11.64 -19.81 -11.07
CA VAL A 83 10.62 -20.42 -11.95
C VAL A 83 9.62 -21.31 -11.21
N GLY A 84 8.52 -21.62 -11.90
CA GLY A 84 7.48 -22.51 -11.40
C GLY A 84 6.62 -21.93 -10.28
N LYS A 85 5.92 -22.82 -9.57
CA LYS A 85 4.95 -22.45 -8.51
C LYS A 85 5.64 -21.77 -7.32
N ALA A 86 6.79 -22.28 -6.90
CA ALA A 86 7.58 -21.69 -5.81
C ALA A 86 8.13 -20.32 -6.21
N GLY A 87 8.67 -20.16 -7.43
CA GLY A 87 9.12 -18.85 -7.93
C GLY A 87 7.99 -17.81 -8.01
N SER A 88 6.80 -18.24 -8.44
CA SER A 88 5.61 -17.38 -8.45
C SER A 88 5.22 -16.92 -7.04
N LYS A 89 5.31 -17.81 -6.04
CA LYS A 89 5.06 -17.48 -4.63
C LYS A 89 6.13 -16.53 -4.08
N LEU A 90 7.40 -16.76 -4.39
CA LEU A 90 8.50 -15.88 -4.02
C LEU A 90 8.25 -14.46 -4.55
N ALA A 91 7.84 -14.31 -5.81
CA ALA A 91 7.53 -13.01 -6.40
C ALA A 91 6.37 -12.27 -5.69
N ILE A 92 5.41 -13.01 -5.13
CA ILE A 92 4.33 -12.44 -4.31
C ILE A 92 4.85 -12.04 -2.93
N VAL A 93 5.62 -12.92 -2.27
CA VAL A 93 6.23 -12.66 -0.96
C VAL A 93 7.11 -11.41 -1.00
N LEU A 94 7.96 -11.25 -2.01
CA LEU A 94 8.75 -10.03 -2.22
C LEU A 94 7.85 -8.78 -2.32
N GLY A 95 6.69 -8.91 -2.96
CA GLY A 95 5.71 -7.81 -3.02
C GLY A 95 5.02 -7.54 -1.68
N LEU A 96 4.86 -8.53 -0.81
CA LEU A 96 4.38 -8.33 0.55
C LEU A 96 5.40 -7.56 1.38
N TYR A 97 6.68 -7.97 1.36
CA TYR A 97 7.76 -7.28 2.09
C TYR A 97 7.88 -5.81 1.68
N VAL A 98 7.81 -5.50 0.38
CA VAL A 98 7.83 -4.11 -0.11
C VAL A 98 6.75 -3.24 0.52
N ARG A 99 5.59 -3.82 0.85
CA ARG A 99 4.45 -3.10 1.44
C ARG A 99 4.47 -3.06 2.97
N MET A 100 5.47 -3.68 3.60
CA MET A 100 5.67 -3.61 5.04
C MET A 100 6.54 -2.40 5.34
N GLU A 101 5.93 -1.38 5.94
CA GLU A 101 6.59 -0.12 6.27
C GLU A 101 7.85 -0.32 7.14
N GLY A 102 7.86 -1.35 8.00
CA GLY A 102 9.02 -1.69 8.83
C GLY A 102 10.29 -2.05 8.05
N TYR A 103 10.15 -2.63 6.85
CA TYR A 103 11.30 -2.92 5.98
C TYR A 103 11.54 -1.80 4.98
N PHE A 104 10.48 -1.36 4.31
CA PHE A 104 10.55 -0.39 3.22
C PHE A 104 9.51 0.72 3.41
N PRO A 105 9.88 1.81 4.11
CA PRO A 105 9.00 2.95 4.25
C PRO A 105 8.68 3.56 2.88
N PRO A 106 7.40 3.81 2.55
CA PRO A 106 6.98 4.23 1.21
C PRO A 106 7.51 5.63 0.82
N HIS A 107 7.77 6.48 1.80
CA HIS A 107 8.33 7.82 1.59
C HIS A 107 9.80 7.79 1.14
N LYS A 108 10.54 6.70 1.39
CA LYS A 108 11.96 6.56 1.02
C LYS A 108 12.14 5.92 -0.35
N GLN A 109 13.04 6.46 -1.16
CA GLN A 109 13.51 5.85 -2.39
C GLN A 109 14.37 4.63 -2.10
N TRP A 110 14.51 3.72 -3.08
CA TRP A 110 15.34 2.52 -2.95
C TRP A 110 16.77 2.82 -2.50
N ARG A 111 17.37 3.90 -3.03
CA ARG A 111 18.75 4.31 -2.69
C ARG A 111 18.89 4.80 -1.25
N GLU A 112 17.78 5.16 -0.61
CA GLU A 112 17.72 5.64 0.77
C GLU A 112 17.34 4.52 1.76
N GLN A 113 17.06 3.32 1.25
CA GLN A 113 16.75 2.16 2.08
C GLN A 113 18.03 1.63 2.72
N SER A 114 17.93 1.24 3.99
CA SER A 114 19.06 0.66 4.70
C SER A 114 19.46 -0.66 4.05
N PRO A 115 20.77 -0.93 3.84
CA PRO A 115 21.24 -2.25 3.47
C PRO A 115 20.77 -3.34 4.45
N GLN A 116 20.49 -2.97 5.71
CA GLN A 116 19.97 -3.87 6.73
C GLN A 116 18.56 -4.37 6.40
N SER A 117 17.66 -3.50 5.91
CA SER A 117 16.30 -3.90 5.54
C SER A 117 16.30 -5.02 4.51
N PHE A 118 17.19 -4.94 3.51
CA PHE A 118 17.32 -5.99 2.50
C PHE A 118 17.87 -7.30 3.11
N LYS A 119 18.86 -7.20 4.01
CA LYS A 119 19.40 -8.37 4.71
C LYS A 119 18.33 -9.07 5.55
N ASP A 120 17.51 -8.30 6.27
CA ASP A 120 16.45 -8.85 7.11
C ASP A 120 15.40 -9.59 6.26
N VAL A 121 14.99 -8.99 5.14
CA VAL A 121 14.09 -9.65 4.17
C VAL A 121 14.72 -10.92 3.61
N MET A 122 15.99 -10.90 3.23
CA MET A 122 16.69 -12.09 2.73
C MET A 122 16.80 -13.19 3.79
N ASN A 123 17.01 -12.83 5.06
CA ASN A 123 17.06 -13.79 6.16
C ASN A 123 15.68 -14.45 6.36
N ASP A 124 14.61 -13.68 6.30
CA ASP A 124 13.26 -14.24 6.44
C ASP A 124 12.89 -15.13 5.26
N ILE A 125 13.22 -14.72 4.03
CA ILE A 125 12.99 -15.56 2.85
C ILE A 125 13.74 -16.90 2.95
N GLN A 126 14.99 -16.90 3.45
CA GLN A 126 15.78 -18.14 3.59
C GLN A 126 15.23 -19.11 4.66
N LYS A 127 14.36 -18.64 5.57
CA LYS A 127 13.62 -19.52 6.49
C LYS A 127 12.55 -20.32 5.78
N ASP A 128 11.94 -19.74 4.74
CA ASP A 128 10.78 -20.31 4.05
C ASP A 128 11.10 -20.94 2.68
N TYR A 129 12.30 -20.71 2.15
CA TYR A 129 12.70 -21.13 0.81
C TYR A 129 14.06 -21.84 0.82
N ASP A 130 14.14 -22.93 0.05
CA ASP A 130 15.39 -23.53 -0.37
C ASP A 130 15.58 -23.28 -1.87
N PHE A 131 16.67 -22.62 -2.22
CA PHE A 131 16.97 -22.24 -3.60
C PHE A 131 17.79 -23.31 -4.28
N VAL A 132 17.32 -23.81 -5.42
CA VAL A 132 17.99 -24.90 -6.15
C VAL A 132 18.18 -24.57 -7.62
N ASP A 133 19.21 -25.14 -8.22
CA ASP A 133 19.49 -25.10 -9.66
C ASP A 133 18.78 -26.26 -10.41
N PRO A 134 18.89 -26.35 -11.75
CA PRO A 134 18.27 -27.41 -12.55
C PRO A 134 18.68 -28.83 -12.15
N GLU A 135 19.90 -28.99 -11.64
CA GLU A 135 20.46 -30.26 -11.14
C GLU A 135 19.94 -30.59 -9.73
N GLY A 136 19.21 -29.67 -9.10
CA GLY A 136 18.65 -29.82 -7.76
C GLY A 136 19.63 -29.49 -6.63
N MET A 137 20.80 -28.96 -6.96
CA MET A 137 21.84 -28.50 -6.03
C MET A 137 21.53 -27.09 -5.53
N PRO A 138 22.14 -26.63 -4.41
CA PRO A 138 21.93 -25.27 -3.93
C PRO A 138 22.28 -24.22 -5.00
N ALA A 139 21.34 -23.34 -5.31
CA ALA A 139 21.56 -22.28 -6.28
C ALA A 139 22.61 -21.28 -5.79
N ASN A 140 23.32 -20.65 -6.72
CA ASN A 140 24.30 -19.61 -6.38
C ASN A 140 23.61 -18.44 -5.65
N LEU A 141 23.97 -18.23 -4.38
CA LEU A 141 23.34 -17.23 -3.53
C LEU A 141 23.52 -15.80 -4.05
N MET A 142 24.58 -15.50 -4.79
CA MET A 142 24.74 -14.18 -5.41
C MET A 142 23.67 -13.92 -6.47
N VAL A 143 23.34 -14.95 -7.26
CA VAL A 143 22.30 -14.89 -8.29
C VAL A 143 20.93 -14.69 -7.65
N VAL A 144 20.62 -15.47 -6.61
CA VAL A 144 19.37 -15.35 -5.85
C VAL A 144 19.26 -13.96 -5.22
N THR A 145 20.33 -13.48 -4.60
CA THR A 145 20.39 -12.17 -3.95
C THR A 145 20.15 -11.06 -4.97
N HIS A 146 20.80 -11.14 -6.14
CA HIS A 146 20.62 -10.16 -7.22
C HIS A 146 19.17 -10.13 -7.71
N PHE A 147 18.58 -11.30 -7.99
CA PHE A 147 17.17 -11.42 -8.39
C PHE A 147 16.21 -10.80 -7.36
N CYS A 148 16.37 -11.14 -6.08
CA CYS A 148 15.53 -10.62 -5.01
C CYS A 148 15.66 -9.10 -4.90
N LYS A 149 16.89 -8.58 -4.98
CA LYS A 149 17.18 -7.15 -4.89
C LYS A 149 16.50 -6.36 -6.01
N GLU A 150 16.69 -6.77 -7.27
CA GLU A 150 16.07 -6.12 -8.44
C GLU A 150 14.54 -6.20 -8.37
N SER A 151 14.01 -7.35 -7.96
CA SER A 151 12.57 -7.56 -7.79
C SER A 151 11.97 -6.65 -6.73
N LEU A 152 12.60 -6.53 -5.56
CA LEU A 152 12.16 -5.63 -4.49
C LEU A 152 12.23 -4.17 -4.94
N GLN A 153 13.33 -3.77 -5.57
CA GLN A 153 13.51 -2.43 -6.09
C GLN A 153 12.40 -2.06 -7.09
N LYS A 154 12.11 -2.94 -8.05
CA LYS A 154 11.05 -2.73 -9.02
C LYS A 154 9.69 -2.62 -8.34
N LYS A 155 9.34 -3.58 -7.48
CA LYS A 155 8.05 -3.62 -6.78
C LYS A 155 7.85 -2.40 -5.87
N LEU A 156 8.90 -1.89 -5.23
CA LEU A 156 8.84 -0.68 -4.43
C LEU A 156 8.53 0.55 -5.28
N ARG A 157 9.18 0.69 -6.44
CA ARG A 157 8.83 1.76 -7.39
C ARG A 157 7.38 1.65 -7.83
N ASP A 158 6.96 0.46 -8.27
CA ASP A 158 5.58 0.23 -8.74
C ASP A 158 4.56 0.53 -7.63
N TRP A 159 4.83 0.13 -6.38
CA TRP A 159 3.93 0.39 -5.25
C TRP A 159 3.84 1.88 -4.92
N ARG A 160 4.96 2.61 -4.93
CA ARG A 160 4.95 4.07 -4.72
C ARG A 160 4.19 4.82 -5.81
N CYS A 161 4.40 4.44 -7.08
CA CYS A 161 3.63 4.99 -8.19
C CYS A 161 2.14 4.69 -8.04
N TRP A 162 1.78 3.46 -7.64
CA TRP A 162 0.40 3.08 -7.38
C TRP A 162 -0.22 3.92 -6.26
N LEU A 163 0.48 4.12 -5.14
CA LEU A 163 0.03 4.95 -4.02
C LEU A 163 -0.22 6.39 -4.45
N LYS A 164 0.71 7.00 -5.18
CA LYS A 164 0.53 8.36 -5.70
C LYS A 164 -0.68 8.42 -6.64
N ASN A 165 -0.77 7.52 -7.62
CA ASN A 165 -1.87 7.56 -8.58
C ASN A 165 -3.26 7.30 -7.97
N HIS A 166 -3.34 6.55 -6.86
CA HIS A 166 -4.62 6.26 -6.22
C HIS A 166 -4.99 7.36 -5.22
N TYR A 167 -4.06 7.76 -4.36
CA TYR A 167 -4.41 8.58 -3.20
C TYR A 167 -3.97 10.04 -3.32
N TYR A 168 -3.13 10.39 -4.30
CA TYR A 168 -2.79 11.79 -4.57
C TYR A 168 -3.75 12.34 -5.63
N ILE A 169 -4.57 13.32 -5.23
CA ILE A 169 -5.47 14.02 -6.13
C ILE A 169 -4.96 15.45 -6.26
N GLU A 170 -4.59 15.83 -7.48
CA GLU A 170 -4.10 17.17 -7.78
C GLU A 170 -5.15 18.22 -7.41
N GLY A 171 -4.73 19.29 -6.70
CA GLY A 171 -5.61 20.36 -6.23
C GLY A 171 -6.33 20.08 -4.90
N VAL A 172 -6.28 18.84 -4.36
CA VAL A 172 -6.77 18.55 -3.01
C VAL A 172 -5.67 18.84 -1.99
N PRO A 173 -5.93 19.68 -0.96
CA PRO A 173 -4.90 20.01 0.01
C PRO A 173 -4.55 18.81 0.89
N ASN A 174 -3.27 18.75 1.30
CA ASN A 174 -2.68 17.60 1.97
C ASN A 174 -3.38 17.24 3.30
N ASP A 175 -3.96 18.20 4.01
CA ASP A 175 -4.73 18.00 5.24
C ASP A 175 -5.98 17.13 5.04
N VAL A 176 -6.53 17.12 3.82
CA VAL A 176 -7.64 16.25 3.43
C VAL A 176 -7.12 14.87 3.03
N LEU A 177 -6.03 14.81 2.26
CA LEU A 177 -5.44 13.54 1.79
C LEU A 177 -4.84 12.70 2.94
N VAL A 178 -4.34 13.34 4.01
CA VAL A 178 -3.79 12.65 5.19
C VAL A 178 -4.86 11.84 5.94
N LYS A 179 -6.14 12.22 5.83
CA LYS A 179 -7.24 11.57 6.57
C LYS A 179 -7.67 10.22 6.00
N ALA A 180 -7.14 9.81 4.85
CA ALA A 180 -7.49 8.56 4.19
C ALA A 180 -6.25 7.78 3.69
N PRO A 181 -5.34 7.35 4.59
CA PRO A 181 -4.18 6.56 4.20
C PRO A 181 -4.59 5.17 3.67
N ASP A 182 -3.74 4.57 2.82
CA ASP A 182 -3.83 3.14 2.55
C ASP A 182 -3.73 2.37 3.87
N LYS A 183 -4.59 1.36 4.05
CA LYS A 183 -4.69 0.57 5.29
C LYS A 183 -3.38 -0.10 5.72
N ARG A 184 -2.40 -0.21 4.81
CA ARG A 184 -1.08 -0.84 5.03
C ARG A 184 -0.01 0.16 5.44
N ILE A 185 -0.30 1.46 5.44
CA ILE A 185 0.65 2.53 5.75
C ILE A 185 0.19 3.22 7.03
N THR A 186 1.13 3.47 7.94
CA THR A 186 0.84 4.26 9.13
C THR A 186 0.54 5.71 8.75
N GLN A 187 -0.22 6.42 9.58
CA GLN A 187 -0.55 7.82 9.32
C GLN A 187 0.70 8.70 9.16
N GLY A 188 1.72 8.50 10.01
CA GLY A 188 3.00 9.22 9.88
C GLY A 188 3.77 8.88 8.59
N GLY A 189 3.76 7.61 8.17
CA GLY A 189 4.34 7.20 6.89
C GLY A 189 3.65 7.83 5.69
N TRP A 190 2.33 7.98 5.77
CA TRP A 190 1.49 8.60 4.76
C TRP A 190 1.71 10.11 4.67
N GLU A 191 1.76 10.81 5.81
CA GLU A 191 2.09 12.23 5.89
C GLU A 191 3.46 12.54 5.28
N LEU A 192 4.46 11.71 5.55
CA LEU A 192 5.78 11.85 4.95
C LEU A 192 5.72 11.63 3.44
N LEU A 193 4.96 10.64 2.96
CA LEU A 193 4.83 10.39 1.54
C LEU A 193 4.18 11.55 0.79
N LEU A 194 3.15 12.20 1.35
CA LEU A 194 2.47 13.34 0.72
C LEU A 194 3.31 14.62 0.66
N LYS A 195 4.40 14.70 1.44
CA LYS A 195 5.35 15.81 1.40
C LYS A 195 6.36 15.70 0.23
N PHE A 196 6.47 14.53 -0.43
CA PHE A 196 7.47 14.22 -1.46
C PHE A 196 6.87 13.64 -2.75
#